data_AF-A0A1F8MZT0-F1
#
_entry.id   AF-A0A1F8MZT0-F1
#
_cell.length_a   1.000
_cell.length_b   1.000
_cell.length_c   1.000
_cell.angle_alpha   90.00
_cell.angle_beta   90.00
_cell.angle_gamma   90.00
#
_symmetry.space_group_name_H-M   'P 1'
#
loop_
_entity.id
_entity.type
_entity.pdbx_description
1 polymer ?
#
loop_
_entity_poly.entity_id
_entity_poly.type
_entity_poly.pdbx_seq_one_letter_code
_entity_poly.pdbx_strand_id
1 'polypeptide(L)'
;MAMSKGQEHLQEAVGIIQNMLNSLVEADAEVEQVSDVQARLEGVLATLHGVSDTFFLQSNLCLYFTKQLLNAAQTTKRALDSALAGDDAANASLQRALPRLTKAAQTLGDKSQMRDGVTLT
;
A
#
# COMPACT_ATOMS: atom_id res chain seq x y z
N MET A 1 -1.76 -19.94 15.39
CA MET A 1 -1.85 -18.68 16.14
C MET A 1 -2.76 -17.74 15.36
N ALA A 2 -3.69 -17.04 16.01
CA ALA A 2 -4.53 -16.05 15.35
C ALA A 2 -3.68 -14.82 14.99
N MET A 3 -3.90 -14.23 13.81
CA MET A 3 -3.23 -13.00 13.40
C MET A 3 -3.69 -11.81 14.26
N SER A 4 -2.82 -10.83 14.47
CA SER A 4 -3.26 -9.56 15.06
C SER A 4 -4.11 -8.78 14.05
N LYS A 5 -5.01 -7.92 14.53
CA LYS A 5 -5.75 -7.00 13.63
C LYS A 5 -4.82 -6.10 12.80
N GLY A 6 -3.63 -5.81 13.31
CA GLY A 6 -2.60 -5.06 12.58
C GLY A 6 -2.10 -5.82 11.35
N GLN A 7 -1.82 -7.12 11.54
CA GLN A 7 -1.42 -8.03 10.49
C GLN A 7 -2.55 -8.27 9.48
N GLU A 8 -3.79 -8.41 9.94
CA GLU A 8 -4.97 -8.55 9.07
C GLU A 8 -5.11 -7.35 8.12
N HIS A 9 -5.09 -6.11 8.64
CA HIS A 9 -5.17 -4.92 7.81
C HIS A 9 -3.98 -4.79 6.83
N LEU A 10 -2.77 -5.15 7.27
CA LEU A 10 -1.60 -5.13 6.41
C LEU A 10 -1.73 -6.14 5.27
N GLN A 11 -2.13 -7.37 5.58
CA GLN A 11 -2.32 -8.43 4.59
C GLN A 11 -3.41 -8.07 3.59
N GLU A 12 -4.52 -7.49 4.06
CA GLU A 12 -5.59 -7.00 3.18
C GLU A 12 -5.10 -5.87 2.26
N ALA A 13 -4.34 -4.90 2.80
CA ALA A 13 -3.77 -3.82 2.00
C ALA A 13 -2.78 -4.35 0.94
N VAL A 14 -1.91 -5.29 1.31
CA VAL A 14 -0.99 -5.97 0.39
C VAL A 14 -1.75 -6.69 -0.72
N GLY A 15 -2.79 -7.45 -0.37
CA GLY A 15 -3.62 -8.15 -1.36
C GLY A 15 -4.31 -7.19 -2.33
N ILE A 16 -4.79 -6.04 -1.85
CA ILE A 16 -5.35 -4.98 -2.70
C ILE A 16 -4.30 -4.44 -3.67
N ILE A 17 -3.06 -4.21 -3.22
CA ILE A 17 -1.98 -3.69 -4.06
C ILE A 17 -1.53 -4.72 -5.11
N GLN A 18 -1.44 -6.00 -4.75
CA GLN A 18 -1.16 -7.08 -5.69
C GLN A 18 -2.26 -7.18 -6.76
N ASN A 19 -3.53 -7.07 -6.36
CA ASN A 19 -4.64 -7.04 -7.31
C ASN A 19 -4.54 -5.85 -8.27
N MET A 20 -4.18 -4.66 -7.77
CA MET A 20 -3.95 -3.49 -8.63
C MET A 20 -2.83 -3.72 -9.66
N LEU A 21 -1.71 -4.32 -9.24
CA LEU A 21 -0.61 -4.66 -10.15
C LEU A 21 -1.04 -5.66 -11.22
N ASN A 22 -1.79 -6.70 -10.84
CA ASN A 22 -2.32 -7.67 -11.81
C ASN A 22 -3.25 -6.99 -12.82
N SER A 23 -4.14 -6.09 -12.37
CA SER A 23 -5.01 -5.33 -13.27
C SER A 23 -4.23 -4.44 -14.23
N LEU A 24 -3.07 -3.90 -13.82
CA LEU A 24 -2.20 -3.12 -14.71
C LEU A 24 -1.50 -3.99 -15.76
N VAL A 25 -1.05 -5.19 -15.38
CA VAL A 25 -0.45 -6.16 -16.30
C VAL A 25 -1.48 -6.64 -17.32
N GLU A 26 -2.72 -6.90 -16.89
CA GLU A 26 -3.81 -7.32 -17.79
C GLU A 26 -4.32 -6.20 -18.70
N ALA A 27 -4.16 -4.94 -18.30
CA ALA A 27 -4.67 -3.80 -19.07
C ALA A 27 -3.91 -3.54 -20.39
N ASP A 28 -2.81 -4.25 -20.66
CA ASP A 28 -1.99 -4.22 -21.90
C ASP A 28 -1.87 -2.81 -22.50
N ALA A 29 -1.66 -1.83 -21.63
CA ALA A 29 -1.71 -0.42 -21.98
C ALA A 29 -0.27 0.06 -22.22
N GLU A 30 0.08 0.30 -23.48
CA GLU A 30 1.29 1.04 -23.92
C GLU A 30 1.26 2.52 -23.48
N VAL A 31 0.82 2.80 -22.26
CA VAL A 31 0.65 4.14 -21.70
C VAL A 31 1.73 4.32 -20.65
N GLU A 32 2.61 5.30 -20.87
CA GLU A 32 3.71 5.67 -19.98
C GLU A 32 3.25 5.86 -18.50
N GLN A 33 2.01 6.33 -18.30
CA GLN A 33 1.39 6.43 -16.97
C GLN A 33 1.19 5.08 -16.27
N VAL A 34 0.92 3.99 -16.99
CA VAL A 34 0.72 2.66 -16.40
C VAL A 34 2.04 2.13 -15.83
N SER A 35 3.15 2.35 -16.54
CA SER A 35 4.49 1.97 -16.07
C SER A 35 4.88 2.72 -14.79
N ASP A 36 4.61 4.03 -14.72
CA ASP A 36 4.86 4.85 -13.54
C ASP A 36 4.02 4.43 -12.32
N VAL A 37 2.74 4.12 -12.55
CA VAL A 37 1.83 3.64 -11.50
C VAL A 37 2.31 2.28 -10.99
N GLN A 38 2.67 1.37 -11.89
CA GLN A 38 3.17 0.04 -11.56
C GLN A 38 4.45 0.13 -10.70
N ALA A 39 5.46 0.90 -11.13
CA ALA A 39 6.70 1.07 -10.39
C ALA A 39 6.48 1.62 -8.97
N ARG A 40 5.53 2.55 -8.80
CA ARG A 40 5.16 3.08 -7.48
C ARG A 40 4.49 2.02 -6.60
N LEU A 41 3.58 1.21 -7.15
CA LEU A 41 2.92 0.14 -6.41
C LEU A 41 3.90 -0.98 -6.01
N GLU A 42 4.85 -1.32 -6.88
CA GLU A 42 5.94 -2.25 -6.58
C GLU A 42 6.83 -1.72 -5.44
N GLY A 43 7.20 -0.44 -5.47
CA GLY A 43 7.94 0.19 -4.37
C GLY A 43 7.19 0.18 -3.04
N VAL A 44 5.86 0.34 -3.08
CA VAL A 44 5.01 0.18 -1.89
C VAL A 44 5.06 -1.25 -1.37
N LEU A 45 4.91 -2.27 -2.22
CA LEU A 45 4.99 -3.67 -1.79
C LEU A 45 6.35 -4.01 -1.19
N ALA A 46 7.45 -3.56 -1.80
CA ALA A 46 8.79 -3.75 -1.27
C ALA A 46 8.92 -3.16 0.15
N THR A 47 8.35 -1.98 0.38
CA THR A 47 8.31 -1.35 1.72
C THR A 47 7.51 -2.21 2.70
N LEU A 48 6.33 -2.68 2.31
CA LEU A 48 5.43 -3.44 3.19
C LEU A 48 5.92 -4.86 3.52
N HIS A 49 6.61 -5.52 2.58
CA HIS A 49 7.27 -6.81 2.83
C HIS A 49 8.35 -6.70 3.92
N GLY A 50 9.01 -5.55 4.07
CA GLY A 50 9.94 -5.32 5.17
C GLY A 50 9.27 -5.19 6.55
N VAL A 51 7.97 -4.94 6.60
CA VAL A 51 7.22 -4.67 7.85
C VAL A 51 6.55 -5.92 8.42
N SER A 52 6.23 -6.91 7.58
CA SER A 52 5.38 -8.07 7.91
C SER A 52 5.88 -8.91 9.10
N ASP A 53 7.18 -8.91 9.38
CA ASP A 53 7.80 -9.74 10.43
C ASP A 53 8.12 -8.98 11.74
N THR A 54 7.65 -7.73 11.89
CA THR A 54 8.03 -6.89 13.04
C THR A 54 7.14 -7.05 14.27
N PHE A 55 7.73 -6.96 15.47
CA PHE A 55 7.00 -6.93 16.75
C PHE A 55 5.99 -5.77 16.82
N PHE A 56 6.25 -4.69 16.08
CA PHE A 56 5.37 -3.55 15.95
C PHE A 56 3.96 -3.94 15.47
N LEU A 57 3.84 -4.89 14.51
CA LEU A 57 2.55 -5.35 14.00
C LEU A 57 1.73 -6.17 15.01
N GLN A 58 2.40 -6.75 16.00
CA GLN A 58 1.73 -7.43 17.12
C GLN A 58 1.22 -6.44 18.17
N SER A 59 1.68 -5.19 18.13
CA SER A 59 1.25 -4.14 19.05
C SER A 59 0.00 -3.40 18.55
N ASN A 60 -0.84 -2.93 19.48
CA ASN A 60 -2.00 -2.10 19.13
C ASN A 60 -1.64 -0.72 18.53
N LEU A 61 -0.36 -0.31 18.59
CA LEU A 61 0.11 0.97 18.06
C LEU A 61 0.15 0.98 16.53
N CYS A 62 0.30 -0.19 15.89
CA CYS A 62 0.29 -0.28 14.44
C CYS A 62 -1.11 -0.08 13.85
N LEU A 63 -2.18 -0.31 14.61
CA LEU A 63 -3.56 -0.35 14.12
C LEU A 63 -3.98 0.93 13.40
N TYR A 64 -3.56 2.09 13.93
CA TYR A 64 -3.84 3.37 13.30
C TYR A 64 -3.19 3.45 11.90
N PHE A 65 -1.92 3.08 11.80
CA PHE A 65 -1.15 3.15 10.57
C PHE A 65 -1.55 2.08 9.55
N THR A 66 -1.82 0.84 9.99
CA THR A 66 -2.26 -0.23 9.10
C THR A 66 -3.68 0.02 8.57
N LYS A 67 -4.56 0.60 9.38
CA LYS A 67 -5.88 1.05 8.91
C LYS A 67 -5.79 2.23 7.94
N GLN A 68 -4.88 3.18 8.17
CA GLN A 68 -4.63 4.28 7.25
C GLN A 68 -4.10 3.78 5.91
N LEU A 69 -3.18 2.82 5.93
CA LEU A 69 -2.66 2.13 4.74
C LEU A 69 -3.79 1.43 3.99
N LEU A 70 -4.63 0.65 4.68
CA LEU A 70 -5.75 -0.06 4.07
C LEU A 70 -6.72 0.91 3.37
N ASN A 71 -7.11 1.99 4.04
CA ASN A 71 -7.97 3.02 3.46
C ASN A 71 -7.34 3.67 2.21
N ALA A 72 -6.02 3.94 2.26
CA ALA A 72 -5.30 4.49 1.12
C ALA A 72 -5.25 3.49 -0.05
N ALA A 73 -5.04 2.20 0.23
CA ALA A 73 -5.04 1.14 -0.78
C ALA A 73 -6.41 1.01 -1.45
N GLN A 74 -7.50 0.96 -0.68
CA GLN A 74 -8.87 0.91 -1.20
C GLN A 74 -9.21 2.13 -2.06
N THR A 75 -8.81 3.33 -1.62
CA THR A 75 -9.04 4.57 -2.38
C THR A 75 -8.26 4.57 -3.70
N THR A 76 -7.01 4.10 -3.66
CA THR A 76 -6.16 4.00 -4.86
C THR A 76 -6.73 2.98 -5.83
N LYS A 77 -7.18 1.82 -5.35
CA LYS A 77 -7.82 0.79 -6.18
C LYS A 77 -9.04 1.34 -6.91
N ARG A 78 -9.94 2.03 -6.21
CA ARG A 78 -11.12 2.64 -6.85
C ARG A 78 -10.74 3.64 -7.93
N ALA A 79 -9.76 4.50 -7.66
CA ALA A 79 -9.29 5.47 -8.64
C ALA A 79 -8.63 4.79 -9.86
N LEU A 80 -7.89 3.69 -9.63
CA LEU A 80 -7.27 2.90 -10.67
C LEU A 80 -8.32 2.19 -11.54
N ASP A 81 -9.27 1.49 -10.91
CA ASP A 81 -10.35 0.79 -11.62
C ASP A 81 -11.14 1.77 -12.52
N SER A 82 -11.44 2.99 -12.01
CA SER A 82 -12.11 4.03 -12.80
C SER A 82 -11.24 4.58 -13.93
N ALA A 83 -9.93 4.74 -13.71
CA ALA A 83 -9.01 5.20 -14.75
C ALA A 83 -8.86 4.15 -15.87
N LEU A 84 -8.76 2.87 -15.51
CA LEU A 84 -8.71 1.76 -16.48
C LEU A 84 -10.02 1.61 -17.27
N ALA A 85 -11.15 2.02 -16.69
CA ALA A 85 -12.44 2.08 -17.39
C ALA A 85 -12.58 3.29 -18.35
N GLY A 86 -11.56 4.16 -18.45
CA GLY A 86 -11.53 5.29 -19.37
C GLY A 86 -12.12 6.60 -18.83
N ASP A 87 -12.25 6.75 -17.50
CA ASP A 87 -12.68 8.02 -16.89
C ASP A 87 -11.49 8.99 -16.72
N ASP A 88 -11.42 10.04 -17.54
CA ASP A 88 -10.37 11.06 -17.47
C ASP A 88 -10.31 11.78 -16.12
N ALA A 89 -11.43 11.91 -15.39
CA ALA A 89 -11.44 12.51 -14.05
C ALA A 89 -10.81 11.57 -13.00
N ALA A 90 -10.76 10.27 -13.27
CA ALA A 90 -10.14 9.28 -12.40
C ALA A 90 -8.61 9.37 -12.41
N ASN A 91 -7.99 9.80 -13.51
CA ASN A 91 -6.54 10.02 -13.57
C ASN A 91 -6.06 11.07 -12.55
N ALA A 92 -6.78 12.19 -12.42
CA ALA A 92 -6.47 13.20 -11.40
C ALA A 92 -6.65 12.65 -9.97
N SER A 93 -7.61 11.75 -9.77
CA SER A 93 -7.84 11.09 -8.48
C SER A 93 -6.72 10.09 -8.16
N LEU A 94 -6.28 9.31 -9.15
CA LEU A 94 -5.18 8.35 -9.04
C LEU A 94 -3.85 9.06 -8.73
N GLN A 95 -3.55 10.15 -9.44
CA GLN A 95 -2.36 10.98 -9.19
C GLN A 95 -2.32 11.56 -7.77
N ARG A 96 -3.47 11.80 -7.13
CA ARG A 96 -3.57 12.23 -5.72
C ARG A 96 -3.53 11.07 -4.74
N ALA A 97 -4.05 9.90 -5.11
CA ALA A 97 -4.14 8.73 -4.24
C ALA A 97 -2.79 8.01 -4.09
N LEU A 98 -2.03 7.84 -5.17
CA LEU A 98 -0.74 7.14 -5.16
C LEU A 98 0.30 7.73 -4.18
N PRO A 99 0.53 9.05 -4.13
CA PRO A 99 1.44 9.63 -3.13
C PRO A 99 0.98 9.39 -1.70
N ARG A 100 -0.34 9.34 -1.44
CA ARG A 100 -0.89 9.07 -0.11
C ARG A 100 -0.66 7.63 0.30
N LEU A 101 -0.86 6.68 -0.63
CA LEU A 101 -0.54 5.27 -0.41
C LEU A 101 0.96 5.07 -0.13
N THR A 102 1.81 5.69 -0.96
CA THR A 102 3.27 5.65 -0.80
C THR A 102 3.71 6.17 0.56
N LYS A 103 3.19 7.35 0.95
CA LYS A 103 3.49 7.95 2.24
C LYS A 103 2.98 7.12 3.42
N ALA A 104 1.81 6.50 3.30
CA ALA A 104 1.28 5.62 4.35
C ALA A 104 2.17 4.39 4.54
N ALA A 105 2.63 3.76 3.45
CA ALA A 105 3.53 2.62 3.50
C ALA A 105 4.91 3.00 4.10
N GLN A 106 5.48 4.13 3.67
CA GLN A 106 6.73 4.66 4.24
C GLN A 106 6.57 4.96 5.74
N THR A 107 5.49 5.64 6.14
CA THR A 107 5.24 5.95 7.54
C THR A 107 5.13 4.67 8.38
N LEU A 108 4.48 3.63 7.85
CA LEU A 108 4.38 2.34 8.51
C LEU A 108 5.76 1.68 8.67
N GLY A 109 6.58 1.69 7.61
CA GLY A 109 7.96 1.16 7.63
C GLY A 109 8.89 1.92 8.59
N ASP A 110 8.85 3.24 8.59
CA ASP A 110 9.64 4.06 9.51
C ASP A 110 9.26 3.76 10.97
N LYS A 111 7.96 3.61 11.25
CA LYS A 111 7.47 3.32 12.61
C LYS A 111 7.77 1.91 13.07
N SER A 112 7.80 0.93 12.17
CA SER A 112 8.22 -0.42 12.54
C SER A 112 9.73 -0.46 12.87
N GLN A 113 10.57 0.17 12.05
CA GLN A 113 12.02 0.22 12.27
C GLN A 113 12.43 1.02 13.52
N MET A 114 11.78 2.15 13.80
CA MET A 114 12.05 2.94 15.01
C MET A 114 11.87 2.16 16.31
N ARG A 115 10.99 1.13 16.33
CA ARG A 115 10.81 0.29 17.49
C ARG A 115 11.78 -0.88 17.55
N ASP A 116 12.09 -1.50 16.41
CA ASP A 116 13.09 -2.57 16.36
C ASP A 116 14.51 -2.01 16.66
N GLY A 117 14.75 -0.73 16.36
CA GLY A 117 15.97 0.01 16.72
C GLY A 117 16.07 0.42 18.19
N VAL A 118 15.02 0.26 19.01
CA VAL A 118 15.16 0.29 20.49
C VAL A 118 15.61 -1.09 20.95
N THR A 119 16.70 -1.56 20.37
CA THR A 119 17.59 -2.49 21.05
C THR A 119 18.28 -1.67 22.13
N LEU A 120 17.74 -1.73 23.34
CA LEU A 120 18.38 -1.28 24.57
C LEU A 120 19.79 -1.90 24.63
N THR A 121 20.80 -1.16 24.18
CA THR A 121 22.20 -1.37 24.57
C THR A 121 22.43 -0.68 25.91
#